data_AF-A0A3A8SX60-F1
#
_entry.id   AF-A0A3A8SX60-F1
#
_cell.length_a   1.000
_cell.length_b   1.000
_cell.length_c   1.000
_cell.angle_alpha   90.00
_cell.angle_beta   90.00
_cell.angle_gamma   90.00
#
_symmetry.space_group_name_H-M   'P 1'
#
loop_
_entity.id
_entity.type
_entity.pdbx_description
1 polymer ?
#
loop_
_entity_poly.entity_id
_entity_poly.type
_entity_poly.pdbx_seq_one_letter_code
_entity_poly.pdbx_strand_id
1 'polypeptide(L)'
;MFDDWLPPARQHRPRTRGKGTQDQVKKSDTFSVMLATPAGLDTLEPKDGILLSGSKLVVMRRYDFDELWRWLELTIASCEGPTWEEGVDKLRVHFHWEFEGMK
;
A
#
# COMPACT_ATOMS: atom_id res chain seq x y z
N MET A 1 -16.74 47.82 -7.60
CA MET A 1 -16.58 48.87 -6.58
C MET A 1 -16.55 48.15 -5.25
N PHE A 2 -15.35 47.94 -4.72
CA PHE A 2 -15.12 47.39 -3.39
C PHE A 2 -15.56 48.45 -2.38
N ASP A 3 -16.29 48.08 -1.33
CA ASP A 3 -16.01 48.52 0.03
C ASP A 3 -16.94 47.81 1.04
N ASP A 4 -16.36 47.56 2.22
CA ASP A 4 -17.01 47.30 3.51
C ASP A 4 -17.78 46.00 3.79
N TRP A 5 -17.02 44.91 3.95
CA TRP A 5 -17.38 43.95 5.02
C TRP A 5 -16.14 43.36 5.70
N LEU A 6 -15.61 44.07 6.69
CA LEU A 6 -14.65 43.54 7.66
C LEU A 6 -15.40 42.85 8.82
N PRO A 7 -15.15 41.56 9.14
CA PRO A 7 -15.67 40.95 10.36
C PRO A 7 -14.91 41.47 11.60
N PRO A 8 -15.55 41.60 12.77
CA PRO A 8 -14.93 42.11 13.98
C PRO A 8 -13.84 41.19 14.55
N ALA A 9 -12.87 41.80 15.23
CA ALA A 9 -11.68 41.19 15.80
C ALA A 9 -11.96 39.93 16.63
N ARG A 10 -11.19 38.86 16.37
CA ARG A 10 -11.18 37.60 17.14
C ARG A 10 -10.91 37.89 18.62
N GLN A 11 -11.90 37.69 19.48
CA GLN A 11 -11.67 37.59 20.91
C GLN A 11 -10.85 36.33 21.20
N HIS A 12 -9.66 36.51 21.74
CA HIS A 12 -8.79 35.43 22.23
C HIS A 12 -9.50 34.67 23.36
N ARG A 13 -10.00 33.46 23.07
CA ARG A 13 -10.26 32.47 24.14
C ARG A 13 -8.94 31.81 24.54
N PRO A 14 -8.62 31.70 25.83
CA PRO A 14 -7.49 30.88 26.27
C PRO A 14 -7.77 29.41 25.92
N ARG A 15 -6.89 28.82 25.12
CA ARG A 15 -6.88 27.37 24.84
C ARG A 15 -6.45 26.65 26.11
N THR A 16 -7.40 26.07 26.83
CA THR A 16 -7.09 25.06 27.86
C THR A 16 -6.38 23.89 27.19
N ARG A 17 -5.15 23.63 27.63
CA ARG A 17 -4.32 22.49 27.20
C ARG A 17 -4.97 21.20 27.70
N GLY A 18 -5.91 20.68 26.92
CA GLY A 18 -6.31 19.28 27.03
C GLY A 18 -5.06 18.44 26.80
N LYS A 19 -4.68 17.62 27.78
CA LYS A 19 -3.71 16.53 27.59
C LYS A 19 -4.21 15.73 26.39
N GLY A 20 -3.50 15.82 25.27
CA GLY A 20 -3.76 14.97 24.12
C GLY A 20 -3.62 13.53 24.59
N THR A 21 -4.72 12.79 24.59
CA THR A 21 -4.69 11.35 24.55
C THR A 21 -3.77 10.99 23.40
N GLN A 22 -2.69 10.29 23.72
CA GLN A 22 -1.72 9.81 22.75
C GLN A 22 -2.49 8.89 21.79
N ASP A 23 -2.80 9.38 20.59
CA ASP A 23 -3.33 8.55 19.51
C ASP A 23 -2.32 7.43 19.30
N GLN A 24 -2.69 6.21 19.68
CA GLN A 24 -1.89 5.04 19.37
C GLN A 24 -1.94 4.88 17.85
N VAL A 25 -0.82 5.20 17.19
CA VAL A 25 -0.65 4.97 15.76
C VAL A 25 -0.81 3.46 15.54
N LYS A 26 -1.92 3.06 14.93
CA LYS A 26 -2.19 1.68 14.59
C LYS A 26 -1.13 1.23 13.59
N LYS A 27 -0.20 0.39 14.02
CA LYS A 27 0.83 -0.19 13.16
C LYS A 27 0.14 -1.20 12.23
N SER A 28 0.35 -1.08 10.93
CA SER A 28 -0.16 -2.00 9.91
C SER A 28 0.99 -2.65 9.18
N ASP A 29 0.79 -3.89 8.75
CA ASP A 29 1.76 -4.61 7.92
C ASP A 29 1.41 -4.44 6.44
N THR A 30 2.42 -4.10 5.63
CA THR A 30 2.25 -3.81 4.20
C THR A 30 2.77 -4.95 3.33
N PHE A 31 1.90 -5.45 2.44
CA PHE A 31 2.22 -6.41 1.40
C PHE A 31 2.07 -5.77 0.03
N SER A 32 3.00 -6.04 -0.88
CA SER A 32 3.05 -5.42 -2.21
C SER A 32 3.37 -6.43 -3.31
N VAL A 33 2.97 -6.12 -4.54
CA VAL A 33 3.30 -6.91 -5.73
C VAL A 33 3.51 -5.96 -6.90
N MET A 34 4.47 -6.29 -7.75
CA MET A 34 4.70 -5.57 -9.00
C MET A 34 3.80 -6.15 -10.09
N LEU A 35 3.14 -5.28 -10.84
CA LEU A 35 2.36 -5.66 -12.00
C LEU A 35 3.08 -5.22 -13.27
N ALA A 36 3.14 -6.12 -14.24
CA ALA A 36 3.65 -5.79 -15.56
C ALA A 36 2.78 -6.40 -16.68
N THR A 37 2.87 -5.80 -17.85
CA THR A 37 2.48 -6.45 -19.10
C THR A 37 3.73 -6.89 -19.84
N PRO A 38 3.66 -7.84 -20.80
CA PRO A 38 4.82 -8.19 -21.62
C PRO A 38 5.49 -6.97 -22.26
N ALA A 39 4.68 -6.07 -22.84
CA ALA A 39 5.18 -4.81 -23.41
C ALA A 39 5.83 -3.90 -22.35
N GLY A 40 5.36 -3.93 -21.11
CA GLY A 40 5.99 -3.21 -20.00
C GLY A 40 7.32 -3.85 -19.59
N LEU A 41 7.40 -5.18 -19.55
CA LEU A 41 8.65 -5.90 -19.26
C LEU A 41 9.72 -5.64 -20.31
N ASP A 42 9.34 -5.52 -21.59
CA ASP A 42 10.26 -5.20 -22.68
C ASP A 42 10.91 -3.82 -22.55
N THR A 43 10.36 -2.92 -21.71
CA THR A 43 10.95 -1.60 -21.42
C THR A 43 11.94 -1.61 -20.27
N LEU A 44 12.02 -2.71 -19.52
CA LEU A 44 12.99 -2.85 -18.44
C LEU A 44 14.35 -3.21 -19.03
N GLU A 45 15.43 -2.69 -18.44
CA GLU A 45 16.80 -3.01 -18.86
C GLU A 45 17.29 -4.27 -18.11
N PRO A 46 17.32 -5.45 -18.76
CA PRO A 46 17.89 -6.64 -18.13
C PRO A 46 19.41 -6.51 -18.01
N LYS A 47 19.97 -7.05 -16.93
CA LYS A 47 21.41 -7.17 -16.77
C LYS A 47 21.85 -8.55 -17.24
N ASP A 48 22.77 -8.61 -18.19
CA ASP A 48 23.24 -9.87 -18.79
C ASP A 48 22.11 -10.74 -19.36
N GLY A 49 21.04 -10.10 -19.86
CA GLY A 49 19.85 -10.80 -20.37
C GLY A 49 18.91 -11.34 -19.28
N ILE A 50 19.18 -11.05 -18.01
CA ILE A 50 18.40 -11.52 -16.87
C ILE A 50 17.77 -10.31 -16.16
N LEU A 51 16.45 -10.38 -15.94
CA LEU A 51 15.73 -9.43 -15.10
C LEU A 51 15.51 -10.04 -13.72
N LEU A 52 16.11 -9.44 -12.69
CA LEU A 52 15.86 -9.80 -11.31
C LEU A 52 14.86 -8.80 -10.70
N SER A 53 13.65 -9.26 -10.40
CA SER A 53 12.68 -8.46 -9.66
C SER A 53 12.94 -8.60 -8.16
N GLY A 54 13.16 -7.47 -7.47
CA GLY A 54 13.22 -7.42 -6.01
C GLY A 54 11.87 -7.62 -5.31
N SER A 55 10.77 -7.64 -6.08
CA SER A 55 9.42 -7.85 -5.60
C SER A 55 8.77 -9.05 -6.31
N LYS A 56 7.68 -9.56 -5.76
CA LYS A 56 6.83 -10.53 -6.47
C LYS A 56 6.29 -9.88 -7.74
N LEU A 57 6.35 -10.57 -8.87
CA LEU A 57 5.94 -10.04 -10.17
C LEU A 57 4.72 -10.81 -10.69
N VAL A 58 3.65 -10.08 -11.01
CA VAL A 58 2.47 -10.58 -11.70
C VAL A 58 2.49 -10.04 -13.12
N VAL A 59 2.31 -10.93 -14.10
CA VAL A 59 2.29 -10.56 -15.51
C VAL A 59 0.90 -10.74 -16.08
N MET A 60 0.29 -9.65 -16.54
CA MET A 60 -1.00 -9.66 -17.24
C MET A 60 -0.78 -9.38 -18.72
N ARG A 61 -1.37 -10.20 -19.60
CA ARG A 61 -1.19 -10.02 -21.06
C ARG A 61 -1.66 -8.65 -21.53
N ARG A 62 -2.78 -8.19 -20.98
CA ARG A 62 -3.31 -6.82 -21.11
C ARG A 62 -3.73 -6.38 -19.72
N TYR A 63 -3.47 -5.12 -19.39
CA TYR A 63 -3.94 -4.57 -18.13
C TYR A 63 -5.46 -4.47 -18.15
N ASP A 64 -6.08 -5.07 -17.14
CA ASP A 64 -7.51 -4.97 -16.85
C ASP A 64 -7.65 -4.89 -15.33
N PHE A 65 -8.23 -3.80 -14.85
CA PHE A 65 -8.33 -3.55 -13.41
C PHE A 65 -9.30 -4.52 -12.72
N ASP A 66 -10.41 -4.86 -13.36
CA ASP A 66 -11.43 -5.72 -12.75
C ASP A 66 -10.92 -7.16 -12.67
N GLU A 67 -10.19 -7.61 -13.69
CA GLU A 67 -9.54 -8.91 -13.66
C GLU A 67 -8.44 -8.98 -12.58
N LEU A 68 -7.61 -7.93 -12.47
CA LEU A 68 -6.59 -7.82 -11.44
C LEU A 68 -7.21 -7.84 -10.04
N TRP A 69 -8.27 -7.05 -9.83
CA TRP A 69 -8.92 -6.92 -8.53
C TRP A 69 -9.55 -8.25 -8.11
N ARG A 70 -10.26 -8.91 -9.01
CA ARG A 70 -10.83 -10.25 -8.76
C ARG A 70 -9.74 -11.28 -8.44
N TRP A 71 -8.61 -11.22 -9.14
CA TRP A 71 -7.46 -12.09 -8.83
C TRP A 71 -6.88 -11.80 -7.44
N LEU A 72 -6.76 -10.53 -7.05
CA LEU A 72 -6.30 -10.14 -5.72
C LEU A 72 -7.23 -10.66 -4.62
N GLU A 73 -8.55 -10.47 -4.77
CA GLU A 73 -9.54 -10.92 -3.80
C GLU A 73 -9.47 -12.44 -3.59
N LEU A 74 -9.44 -13.21 -4.69
CA LEU A 74 -9.33 -14.67 -4.63
C LEU A 74 -8.01 -15.12 -4.00
N THR A 75 -6.91 -14.45 -4.35
CA THR A 75 -5.58 -14.77 -3.82
C THR A 75 -5.51 -14.50 -2.32
N ILE A 76 -5.95 -13.31 -1.88
CA ILE A 76 -5.96 -12.93 -0.46
C ILE A 76 -6.90 -13.85 0.34
N ALA A 77 -8.09 -14.15 -0.18
CA ALA A 77 -9.01 -15.08 0.48
C ALA A 77 -8.39 -16.48 0.64
N SER A 78 -7.60 -16.94 -0.33
CA SER A 78 -6.90 -18.23 -0.22
C SER A 78 -5.79 -18.25 0.86
N CYS A 79 -5.33 -17.07 1.30
CA CYS A 79 -4.33 -16.94 2.35
C CYS A 79 -4.93 -17.02 3.77
N GLU A 80 -6.25 -17.18 3.92
CA GLU A 80 -6.86 -17.33 5.24
C GLU A 80 -6.25 -18.51 6.02
N GLY A 81 -5.99 -18.30 7.30
CA GLY A 81 -5.40 -19.29 8.19
C GLY A 81 -5.99 -19.19 9.61
N PRO A 82 -5.89 -20.26 10.42
CA PRO A 82 -6.30 -20.25 11.83
C PRO A 82 -5.58 -19.21 12.69
N THR A 83 -4.36 -18.82 12.30
CA THR A 83 -3.53 -17.85 13.01
C THR A 83 -3.06 -16.74 12.09
N TRP A 84 -2.68 -15.61 12.67
CA TRP A 84 -2.13 -14.47 11.93
C TRP A 84 -0.83 -14.87 11.22
N GLU A 85 0.04 -15.58 11.93
CA GLU A 85 1.34 -16.05 11.44
C GLU A 85 1.17 -16.94 10.21
N GLU A 86 0.22 -17.89 10.24
CA GLU A 86 -0.09 -18.72 9.08
C GLU A 86 -0.63 -17.91 7.90
N GLY A 87 -1.44 -16.88 8.16
CA GLY A 87 -1.93 -15.96 7.13
C GLY A 87 -0.79 -15.16 6.48
N VAL A 88 0.12 -14.62 7.30
CA VAL A 88 1.32 -13.92 6.84
C VAL A 88 2.21 -14.84 6.00
N ASP A 89 2.45 -16.07 6.45
CA ASP A 89 3.29 -17.02 5.72
C ASP A 89 2.69 -17.35 4.34
N LYS A 90 1.36 -17.49 4.23
CA LYS A 90 0.69 -17.66 2.94
C LYS A 90 0.77 -16.40 2.07
N LEU A 91 0.55 -15.22 2.63
CA LEU A 91 0.65 -13.95 1.90
C LEU A 91 2.06 -13.74 1.31
N ARG A 92 3.12 -14.09 2.05
CA ARG A 92 4.52 -13.97 1.60
C ARG A 92 4.88 -14.86 0.41
N VAL A 93 4.09 -15.89 0.11
CA VAL A 93 4.25 -16.67 -1.12
C VAL A 93 3.94 -15.80 -2.34
N HIS A 94 2.86 -15.01 -2.26
CA HIS A 94 2.30 -14.25 -3.37
C HIS A 94 2.74 -12.78 -3.42
N PHE A 95 2.99 -12.18 -2.26
CA PHE A 95 3.30 -10.76 -2.09
C PHE A 95 4.64 -10.58 -1.42
N HIS A 96 5.29 -9.46 -1.70
CA HIS A 96 6.47 -9.02 -0.97
C HIS A 96 6.04 -8.30 0.30
N TRP A 97 6.56 -8.72 1.44
CA TRP A 97 6.28 -8.10 2.73
C TRP A 97 7.38 -7.09 3.08
N GLU A 98 7.01 -5.92 3.58
CA GLU A 98 7.97 -4.83 3.84
C GLU A 98 9.11 -5.23 4.78
N PHE A 99 8.87 -6.18 5.70
CA PHE A 99 9.85 -6.69 6.65
C PHE A 99 10.69 -7.87 6.13
N GLU A 100 10.52 -8.30 4.88
CA GLU A 100 11.37 -9.34 4.30
C GLU A 100 12.84 -8.90 4.25
N GLY A 101 13.73 -9.71 4.81
CA GLY A 101 15.17 -9.44 4.84
C GLY A 101 15.61 -8.49 5.96
N MET A 102 14.69 -7.97 6.78
CA MET A 102 15.05 -7.26 8.01
C MET A 102 15.46 -8.28 9.09
N LYS A 103 16.61 -8.06 9.73
CA LYS A 103 17.14 -8.85 10.85
C LYS A 103 17.12 -8.02 12.12
#